data_AF-A0A2G1WJT5-F1
#
_entry.id   AF-A0A2G1WJT5-F1
#
_cell.length_a   1.000
_cell.length_b   1.000
_cell.length_c   1.000
_cell.angle_alpha   90.00
_cell.angle_beta   90.00
_cell.angle_gamma   90.00
#
_symmetry.space_group_name_H-M   'P 1'
#
loop_
_entity.id
_entity.type
_entity.pdbx_description
1 polymer ?
#
loop_
_entity_poly.entity_id
_entity_poly.type
_entity_poly.pdbx_seq_one_letter_code
_entity_poly.pdbx_strand_id
1 'polypeptide(L)'
;MSDAEREDVGEIGAADDTDTTAEKWETMGRELLRRRLNTTSSEAGDAFGEVAHKISRGEEPTKADVDELYAQLEELRFAVETLAEIVPGSRRKDLNEYMTREELENVAERVERDREQ
;
A
#
# COMPACT_ATOMS: atom_id res chain seq x y z
N MET A 1 -8.39 58.20 27.27
CA MET A 1 -7.44 58.48 26.17
C MET A 1 -6.40 57.37 26.25
N SER A 2 -6.51 56.34 25.39
CA SER A 2 -5.78 56.17 24.09
C SER A 2 -4.27 56.09 24.34
N ASP A 3 -3.49 55.14 23.84
CA ASP A 3 -3.63 54.22 22.70
C ASP A 3 -2.54 53.13 22.79
N ALA A 4 -2.74 52.05 22.02
CA ALA A 4 -1.82 51.10 21.36
C ALA A 4 -0.34 50.96 21.85
N GLU A 5 0.29 49.78 21.84
CA GLU A 5 0.53 48.92 20.66
C GLU A 5 0.73 47.45 21.12
N ARG A 6 -0.19 46.57 20.73
CA ARG A 6 0.01 45.49 19.74
C ARG A 6 1.06 44.44 20.15
N GLU A 7 0.57 43.39 20.80
CA GLU A 7 1.14 42.04 20.68
C GLU A 7 1.16 41.65 19.20
N ASP A 8 2.36 41.54 18.64
CA ASP A 8 2.62 40.83 17.40
C ASP A 8 2.55 39.32 17.70
N VAL A 9 1.34 38.82 17.92
CA VAL A 9 1.06 37.40 17.77
C VAL A 9 1.02 37.16 16.27
N GLY A 10 2.22 37.04 15.70
CA GLY A 10 2.41 36.53 14.36
C GLY A 10 1.59 35.26 14.24
N GLU A 11 0.51 35.39 13.48
CA GLU A 11 -0.36 34.37 12.98
C GLU A 11 0.50 33.19 12.53
N ILE A 12 0.64 32.18 13.40
CA ILE A 12 1.06 30.86 12.99
C ILE A 12 -0.13 30.35 12.20
N GLY A 13 -0.14 30.70 10.91
CA GLY A 13 -0.95 30.04 9.93
C GLY A 13 -0.76 28.55 10.17
N ALA A 14 -1.82 27.90 10.61
CA ALA A 14 -1.89 26.45 10.69
C ALA A 14 -1.82 25.95 9.25
N ALA A 15 -0.60 25.88 8.72
CA ALA A 15 -0.27 25.16 7.52
C ALA A 15 -0.45 23.68 7.86
N ASP A 16 -1.67 23.20 7.66
CA ASP A 16 -2.00 21.86 7.19
C ASP A 16 -0.97 20.76 7.50
N ASP A 17 -0.71 20.51 8.80
CA ASP A 17 0.28 19.52 9.25
C ASP A 17 -0.24 18.07 9.08
N THR A 18 -1.51 17.93 8.71
CA THR A 18 -2.22 16.68 8.46
C THR A 18 -1.86 16.05 7.13
N ASP A 19 -1.71 16.84 6.06
CA ASP A 19 -1.34 16.32 4.73
C ASP A 19 0.10 15.80 4.70
N THR A 20 1.04 16.45 5.40
CA THR A 20 2.45 16.01 5.40
C THR A 20 2.70 14.74 6.22
N THR A 21 1.80 14.39 7.14
CA THR A 21 1.96 13.19 7.98
C THR A 21 1.47 11.94 7.25
N ALA A 22 0.33 12.03 6.55
CA ALA A 22 -0.22 10.94 5.77
C ALA A 22 0.73 10.51 4.63
N GLU A 23 1.28 11.47 3.88
CA GLU A 23 2.23 11.19 2.79
C GLU A 23 3.52 10.51 3.29
N LYS A 24 4.02 10.91 4.47
CA LYS A 24 5.20 10.29 5.10
C LYS A 24 4.92 8.84 5.49
N TRP A 25 3.75 8.56 6.07
CA TRP A 25 3.34 7.20 6.42
C TRP A 25 3.12 6.33 5.18
N GLU A 26 2.51 6.87 4.12
CA GLU A 26 2.35 6.17 2.86
C GLU A 26 3.71 5.82 2.24
N THR A 27 4.62 6.78 2.19
CA THR A 27 5.98 6.59 1.66
C THR A 27 6.73 5.52 2.45
N MET A 28 6.66 5.57 3.79
CA MET A 28 7.29 4.57 4.66
C MET A 28 6.67 3.19 4.47
N GLY A 29 5.34 3.11 4.37
CA GLY A 29 4.62 1.86 4.10
C GLY A 29 5.02 1.24 2.77
N ARG A 30 5.09 2.04 1.69
CA ARG A 30 5.54 1.60 0.36
C ARG A 30 6.98 1.09 0.38
N GLU A 31 7.88 1.77 1.10
CA GLU A 31 9.28 1.35 1.23
C GLU A 31 9.42 0.05 2.02
N LEU A 32 8.69 -0.11 3.13
CA LEU A 32 8.68 -1.35 3.91
C LEU A 32 8.16 -2.53 3.09
N LEU A 33 7.10 -2.33 2.33
CA LEU A 33 6.54 -3.35 1.44
C LEU A 33 7.51 -3.72 0.32
N ARG A 34 8.14 -2.72 -0.32
CA ARG A 34 9.19 -2.94 -1.33
C ARG A 34 10.34 -3.78 -0.78
N ARG A 35 10.82 -3.47 0.43
CA ARG A 35 11.88 -4.24 1.10
C ARG A 35 11.43 -5.67 1.37
N ARG A 36 10.23 -5.86 1.90
CA ARG A 36 9.66 -7.19 2.15
C ARG A 36 9.63 -8.04 0.88
N LEU A 37 9.13 -7.49 -0.23
CA LEU A 37 9.14 -8.20 -1.52
C LEU A 37 10.55 -8.60 -1.96
N ASN A 38 11.52 -7.70 -1.87
CA ASN A 38 12.90 -8.00 -2.24
C ASN A 38 13.51 -9.10 -1.37
N THR A 39 13.27 -9.04 -0.06
CA THR A 39 13.75 -10.06 0.89
C THR A 39 13.13 -11.42 0.58
N THR A 40 11.80 -11.52 0.53
CA THR A 40 11.10 -12.78 0.24
C THR A 40 11.47 -13.32 -1.15
N SER A 41 11.66 -12.46 -2.14
CA SER A 41 12.14 -12.90 -3.47
C SER A 41 13.56 -13.44 -3.43
N SER A 42 14.45 -12.89 -2.60
CA SER A 42 15.81 -13.40 -2.43
C SER A 42 15.78 -14.77 -1.75
N GLU A 43 15.04 -14.89 -0.64
CA GLU A 43 14.91 -16.14 0.13
C GLU A 43 14.32 -17.27 -0.73
N ALA A 44 13.27 -16.98 -1.49
CA ALA A 44 12.73 -17.93 -2.46
C ALA A 44 13.78 -18.33 -3.50
N GLY A 45 14.49 -17.35 -4.08
CA GLY A 45 15.56 -17.59 -5.05
C GLY A 45 16.66 -18.49 -4.51
N ASP A 46 17.09 -18.28 -3.27
CA ASP A 46 18.09 -19.09 -2.58
C ASP A 46 17.58 -20.53 -2.38
N ALA A 47 16.34 -20.72 -1.93
CA ALA A 47 15.73 -22.05 -1.77
C ALA A 47 15.65 -22.82 -3.10
N PHE A 48 15.21 -22.17 -4.19
CA PHE A 48 15.24 -22.77 -5.53
C PHE A 48 16.67 -23.09 -5.97
N GLY A 49 17.63 -22.23 -5.63
CA GLY A 49 19.05 -22.42 -5.90
C GLY A 49 19.63 -23.65 -5.19
N GLU A 50 19.27 -23.89 -3.93
CA GLU A 50 19.70 -25.06 -3.16
C GLU A 50 19.20 -26.37 -3.79
N VAL A 51 17.91 -26.41 -4.18
CA VAL A 51 17.33 -27.58 -4.87
C VAL A 51 17.99 -27.80 -6.23
N ALA A 52 18.22 -26.74 -7.00
CA ALA A 52 18.95 -26.83 -8.27
C ALA A 52 20.38 -27.35 -8.06
N HIS A 53 21.06 -26.90 -6.99
CA HIS A 53 22.40 -27.38 -6.65
C HIS A 53 22.39 -28.86 -6.27
N LYS A 54 21.42 -29.33 -5.47
CA LYS A 54 21.21 -30.77 -5.20
C LYS A 54 21.10 -31.58 -6.48
N ILE A 55 20.21 -31.16 -7.39
CA ILE A 55 20.01 -31.83 -8.68
C ILE A 55 21.32 -31.88 -9.48
N SER A 56 22.10 -30.79 -9.49
CA SER A 56 23.39 -30.74 -10.19
C SER A 56 24.42 -31.74 -9.64
N ARG A 57 24.32 -32.12 -8.37
CA ARG A 57 25.16 -33.14 -7.73
C ARG A 57 24.62 -34.57 -7.90
N GLY A 58 23.49 -34.73 -8.59
CA GLY A 58 22.81 -36.02 -8.77
C GLY A 58 22.01 -36.48 -7.55
N GLU A 59 21.71 -35.57 -6.61
CA GLU A 59 20.84 -35.85 -5.48
C GLU A 59 19.37 -35.72 -5.89
N GLU A 60 18.52 -36.62 -5.41
CA GLU A 60 17.08 -36.54 -5.62
C GLU A 60 16.45 -35.49 -4.69
N PRO A 61 15.64 -34.55 -5.22
CA PRO A 61 14.82 -33.68 -4.40
C PRO A 61 13.90 -34.48 -3.49
N THR A 62 13.83 -34.09 -2.23
CA THR A 62 13.00 -34.72 -1.22
C THR A 62 11.64 -34.05 -1.12
N LYS A 63 10.70 -34.68 -0.41
CA LYS A 63 9.42 -34.05 -0.08
C LYS A 63 9.62 -32.77 0.73
N ALA A 64 10.59 -32.74 1.64
CA ALA A 64 10.88 -31.54 2.44
C ALA A 64 11.32 -30.37 1.56
N ASP A 65 12.14 -30.64 0.53
CA ASP A 65 12.54 -29.61 -0.45
C ASP A 65 11.31 -29.04 -1.19
N VAL A 66 10.35 -29.90 -1.57
CA VAL A 66 9.10 -29.46 -2.20
C VAL A 66 8.24 -28.63 -1.26
N ASP A 67 8.06 -29.09 -0.02
CA ASP A 67 7.26 -28.40 1.00
C ASP A 67 7.85 -26.99 1.31
N GLU A 68 9.18 -26.87 1.35
CA GLU A 68 9.88 -25.59 1.54
C GLU A 68 9.67 -24.64 0.35
N LEU A 69 9.81 -25.13 -0.88
CA LEU A 69 9.53 -24.30 -2.07
C LEU A 69 8.08 -23.83 -2.12
N TYR A 70 7.12 -24.67 -1.72
CA TYR A 70 5.72 -24.26 -1.59
C TYR A 70 5.53 -23.15 -0.56
N ALA A 71 6.16 -23.27 0.61
CA ALA A 71 6.10 -22.23 1.64
C ALA A 71 6.64 -20.89 1.12
N GLN A 72 7.76 -20.89 0.40
CA GLN A 72 8.33 -19.69 -0.22
C GLN A 72 7.38 -19.04 -1.25
N LEU A 73 6.71 -19.87 -2.07
CA LEU A 73 5.72 -19.38 -3.03
C LEU A 73 4.47 -18.81 -2.35
N GLU A 74 4.02 -19.42 -1.25
CA GLU A 74 2.90 -18.91 -0.46
C GLU A 74 3.23 -17.57 0.20
N GLU A 75 4.45 -17.41 0.73
CA GLU A 75 4.90 -16.14 1.30
C GLU A 75 4.99 -15.02 0.25
N LEU A 76 5.52 -15.34 -0.95
CA LEU A 76 5.54 -14.40 -2.07
C LEU A 76 4.13 -13.99 -2.48
N ARG A 77 3.23 -14.98 -2.61
CA ARG A 77 1.82 -14.73 -2.92
C ARG A 77 1.19 -13.82 -1.88
N PHE A 78 1.37 -14.12 -0.60
CA PHE A 78 0.84 -13.32 0.49
C PHE A 78 1.35 -11.87 0.45
N ALA A 79 2.66 -11.67 0.21
CA ALA A 79 3.25 -10.34 0.12
C ALA A 79 2.68 -9.53 -1.06
N VAL A 80 2.44 -10.16 -2.21
CA VAL A 80 1.84 -9.53 -3.40
C VAL A 80 0.35 -9.25 -3.20
N GLU A 81 -0.41 -10.18 -2.63
CA GLU A 81 -1.83 -9.99 -2.33
C GLU A 81 -2.03 -8.86 -1.31
N THR A 82 -1.20 -8.79 -0.27
CA THR A 82 -1.20 -7.69 0.70
C THR A 82 -0.99 -6.34 0.01
N LEU A 83 -0.12 -6.28 -1.00
CA LEU A 83 0.09 -5.07 -1.81
C LEU A 83 -1.15 -4.73 -2.65
N ALA A 84 -1.75 -5.72 -3.29
CA ALA A 84 -2.97 -5.53 -4.06
C ALA A 84 -4.12 -5.00 -3.20
N GLU A 85 -4.17 -5.33 -1.91
CA GLU A 85 -5.19 -4.80 -0.99
C GLU A 85 -4.91 -3.37 -0.51
N ILE A 86 -3.63 -2.99 -0.37
CA ILE A 86 -3.22 -1.70 0.22
C ILE A 86 -3.19 -0.56 -0.82
N VAL A 87 -2.92 -0.83 -2.11
CA VAL A 87 -2.78 0.24 -3.12
C VAL A 87 -4.13 0.93 -3.39
N PRO A 88 -4.27 2.24 -3.11
CA PRO A 88 -5.46 3.01 -3.51
C PRO A 88 -5.54 3.03 -5.04
N GLY A 89 -6.59 2.42 -5.60
CA GLY A 89 -6.80 2.28 -7.05
C GLY A 89 -6.81 0.84 -7.58
N SER A 90 -6.30 -0.16 -6.84
CA SER A 90 -6.52 -1.58 -7.17
C SER A 90 -7.97 -2.02 -6.90
N ARG A 91 -8.62 -1.33 -5.97
CA ARG A 91 -10.07 -1.24 -5.82
C ARG A 91 -10.51 0.18 -6.19
N ARG A 92 -10.55 0.54 -7.46
CA ARG A 92 -11.72 1.35 -7.86
C ARG A 92 -12.90 0.40 -7.72
N LYS A 93 -13.48 0.33 -6.52
CA LYS A 93 -14.84 -0.16 -6.36
C LYS A 93 -15.64 0.67 -7.33
N ASP A 94 -16.07 0.06 -8.42
CA ASP A 94 -17.02 0.72 -9.29
C ASP A 94 -18.21 1.06 -8.38
N LEU A 95 -18.54 2.34 -8.24
CA LEU A 95 -19.64 2.73 -7.36
C LEU A 95 -20.94 2.04 -7.82
N ASN A 96 -21.02 1.62 -9.09
CA ASN A 96 -22.07 0.75 -9.62
C ASN A 96 -22.21 -0.61 -8.91
N GLU A 97 -21.18 -1.10 -8.22
CA GLU A 97 -21.26 -2.36 -7.46
C GLU A 97 -21.94 -2.20 -6.10
N TYR A 98 -22.09 -0.96 -5.60
CA TYR A 98 -22.57 -0.69 -4.25
C TYR A 98 -23.73 0.31 -4.19
N MET A 99 -24.00 1.00 -5.30
CA MET A 99 -25.01 2.05 -5.38
C MET A 99 -25.84 1.82 -6.63
N THR A 100 -27.15 1.96 -6.48
CA THR A 100 -28.07 1.97 -7.61
C THR A 100 -27.81 3.20 -8.48
N ARG A 101 -28.26 3.14 -9.74
CA ARG A 101 -28.12 4.24 -10.69
C ARG A 101 -28.66 5.58 -10.16
N GLU A 102 -29.75 5.53 -9.41
CA GLU A 102 -30.38 6.70 -8.80
C GLU A 102 -29.51 7.28 -7.66
N GLU A 103 -28.87 6.45 -6.85
CA GLU A 103 -27.95 6.90 -5.80
C GLU A 103 -26.66 7.50 -6.39
N LEU A 104 -26.20 6.98 -7.52
CA LEU A 104 -25.06 7.53 -8.26
C LEU A 104 -25.35 8.91 -8.86
N GLU A 105 -26.53 9.08 -9.47
CA GLU A 105 -27.00 10.36 -10.01
C GLU A 105 -27.11 11.40 -8.89
N ASN A 106 -27.67 11.01 -7.73
CA ASN A 106 -27.74 11.89 -6.56
C ASN A 106 -26.36 12.31 -6.01
N VAL A 107 -25.38 11.40 -6.00
CA VAL A 107 -24.00 11.74 -5.60
C VAL A 107 -23.34 12.66 -6.61
N ALA A 108 -23.54 12.42 -7.91
CA ALA A 108 -23.02 13.27 -8.98
C ALA A 108 -23.56 14.71 -8.87
N GLU A 109 -24.88 14.86 -8.70
CA GLU A 109 -25.54 16.17 -8.53
C GLU A 109 -25.08 16.92 -7.28
N ARG A 110 -24.76 16.20 -6.20
CA ARG A 110 -24.25 16.81 -4.97
C ARG A 110 -22.81 17.31 -5.15
N VAL A 111 -21.97 16.53 -5.81
CA VAL A 111 -20.59 16.92 -6.11
C VAL A 111 -20.54 18.12 -7.06
N GLU A 112 -21.46 18.22 -8.02
CA GLU A 112 -21.58 19.40 -8.88
C GLU A 112 -22.01 20.64 -8.10
N ARG A 113 -23.03 20.53 -7.22
CA ARG A 113 -23.46 21.64 -6.35
C ARG A 113 -22.41 22.13 -5.37
N ASP A 114 -21.55 21.24 -4.89
CA ASP A 114 -20.47 21.58 -3.97
C ASP A 114 -19.26 22.22 -4.69
N ARG A 115 -19.16 22.08 -6.03
CA ARG A 115 -18.12 22.72 -6.86
C ARG A 115 -18.51 24.11 -7.35
N GLU A 116 -19.81 24.44 -7.34
CA GLU A 116 -20.34 25.73 -7.75
C GLU A 116 -20.47 26.74 -6.59
N GLN A 117 -20.11 26.33 -5.36
CA GLN A 117 -19.99 27.17 -4.16
C GLN A 117 -18.54 27.54 -3.88
#